data_AF-A0A973FVB3-F1
#
_entry.id   AF-A0A973FVB3-F1
#
_cell.length_a   1.000
_cell.length_b   1.000
_cell.length_c   1.000
_cell.angle_alpha   90.00
_cell.angle_beta   90.00
_cell.angle_gamma   90.00
#
_symmetry.space_group_name_H-M   'P 1'
#
loop_
_entity.id
_entity.type
_entity.pdbx_description
1 polymer ?
#
loop_
_entity_poly.entity_id
_entity_poly.type
_entity_poly.pdbx_seq_one_letter_code
_entity_poly.pdbx_strand_id
1 'polypeptide(L)'
;MTKSDSKSLLNETGQRSSDLLKNMSADLQKAALDEVSSWLGRLVLLYGVPFHYLIPEEAMLPGSGDQIKGSLRFFFLDPIWIQYLVQGACSIGSNGYGDFIIDRAMNQWVQPNHPDQTNPVKQKAASIRDRLRLEHEGVELPEDNAGLNWPLTGFLLRSPVVEGWRGLEVMAYKKLSAEEWKKWPQEDLTEEQKSRLEKDHLAPLNPLRIEQLSKDVMLGIFNGIIAELVIRQPQEGLHFGVTRETGALSCTKALRELGYKNPKEVGTLLVDKDDKELILPIPMRDQGEKPKYPGVINIAKTAAAMKEILLNKDELKEGKFTSAEFAVELIEAAGEFTYQLNIKSSPLKTRT
;
A
#
# COMPACT_ATOMS: atom_id res chain seq x y z
N MET A 1 -2.68 -42.00 44.45
CA MET A 1 -3.06 -41.81 43.03
C MET A 1 -1.81 -42.01 42.19
N THR A 2 -1.71 -43.18 41.58
CA THR A 2 -0.54 -43.70 40.87
C THR A 2 -0.50 -43.21 39.43
N LYS A 3 0.69 -43.10 38.84
CA LYS A 3 0.98 -42.71 37.43
C LYS A 3 0.19 -43.48 36.35
N SER A 4 -0.59 -44.51 36.69
CA SER A 4 -1.46 -45.23 35.76
C SER A 4 -2.77 -44.47 35.46
N ASP A 5 -3.31 -43.72 36.42
CA ASP A 5 -4.63 -43.11 36.28
C ASP A 5 -4.59 -41.88 35.35
N SER A 6 -3.47 -41.14 35.35
CA SER A 6 -3.25 -39.99 34.46
C SER A 6 -3.01 -40.38 33.00
N LYS A 7 -2.52 -41.59 32.70
CA LYS A 7 -2.36 -42.10 31.33
C LYS A 7 -3.68 -42.54 30.68
N SER A 8 -4.64 -43.02 31.47
CA SER A 8 -5.95 -43.43 30.96
C SER A 8 -6.79 -42.22 30.52
N LEU A 9 -6.76 -41.13 31.29
CA LEU A 9 -7.48 -39.90 31.02
C LEU A 9 -6.96 -39.15 29.78
N LEU A 10 -5.65 -39.22 29.50
CA LEU A 10 -5.03 -38.58 28.33
C LEU A 10 -5.37 -39.32 27.01
N ASN A 11 -5.48 -40.66 27.05
CA ASN A 11 -5.87 -41.46 25.87
C ASN A 11 -7.34 -41.28 25.50
N GLU A 12 -8.24 -41.16 26.49
CA GLU A 12 -9.68 -40.93 26.24
C GLU A 12 -9.96 -39.57 25.60
N THR A 13 -9.20 -38.53 25.94
CA THR A 13 -9.37 -37.19 25.35
C THR A 13 -8.93 -37.10 23.89
N GLY A 14 -7.86 -37.81 23.50
CA GLY A 14 -7.37 -37.82 22.11
C GLY A 14 -8.27 -38.61 21.15
N GLN A 15 -8.86 -39.71 21.63
CA GLN A 15 -9.84 -40.48 20.85
C GLN A 15 -11.14 -39.69 20.60
N ARG A 16 -11.66 -38.97 21.61
CA ARG A 16 -12.87 -38.15 21.49
C ARG A 16 -12.81 -37.09 20.40
N SER A 17 -11.69 -36.39 20.23
CA SER A 17 -11.54 -35.35 19.20
C SER A 17 -11.54 -35.91 17.78
N SER A 18 -10.94 -37.10 17.59
CA SER A 18 -10.87 -37.77 16.28
C SER A 18 -12.22 -38.37 15.85
N ASP A 19 -13.05 -38.78 16.81
CA ASP A 19 -14.40 -39.32 16.58
C ASP A 19 -15.44 -38.21 16.36
N LEU A 20 -15.23 -37.02 16.95
CA LEU A 20 -16.08 -35.84 16.71
C LEU A 20 -16.01 -35.36 15.26
N LEU A 21 -14.81 -35.30 14.68
CA LEU A 21 -14.64 -34.92 13.26
C LEU A 21 -15.23 -35.99 12.33
N LYS A 22 -15.05 -37.28 12.61
CA LYS A 22 -15.59 -38.37 11.78
C LYS A 22 -17.13 -38.45 11.79
N ASN A 23 -17.77 -37.98 12.85
CA ASN A 23 -19.24 -37.96 12.99
C ASN A 23 -19.90 -36.66 12.52
N MET A 24 -19.12 -35.65 12.11
CA MET A 24 -19.65 -34.42 11.50
C MET A 24 -20.07 -34.66 10.05
N SER A 25 -21.15 -34.00 9.62
CA SER A 25 -21.53 -33.99 8.21
C SER A 25 -20.43 -33.33 7.36
N ALA A 26 -20.30 -33.75 6.10
CA ALA A 26 -19.30 -33.20 5.17
C ALA A 26 -19.42 -31.67 5.04
N ASP A 27 -20.63 -31.12 5.12
CA ASP A 27 -20.88 -29.68 5.10
C ASP A 27 -20.31 -28.96 6.33
N LEU A 28 -20.47 -29.55 7.52
CA LEU A 28 -19.95 -28.97 8.76
C LEU A 28 -18.41 -29.04 8.81
N GLN A 29 -17.82 -30.13 8.30
CA GLN A 29 -16.37 -30.26 8.16
C GLN A 29 -15.81 -29.22 7.19
N LYS A 30 -16.47 -29.02 6.04
CA LYS A 30 -16.07 -28.03 5.04
C LYS A 30 -16.16 -26.62 5.60
N ALA A 31 -17.25 -26.27 6.28
CA ALA A 31 -17.42 -24.96 6.90
C ALA A 31 -16.35 -24.67 7.97
N ALA A 32 -16.07 -25.63 8.85
CA ALA A 32 -15.03 -25.51 9.87
C ALA A 32 -13.63 -25.32 9.23
N LEU A 33 -13.34 -26.08 8.18
CA LEU A 33 -12.08 -25.96 7.45
C LEU A 33 -11.94 -24.59 6.76
N ASP A 34 -13.03 -24.06 6.20
CA ASP A 34 -13.06 -22.73 5.58
C ASP A 34 -12.81 -21.61 6.59
N GLU A 35 -13.39 -21.72 7.79
CA GLU A 35 -13.21 -20.76 8.88
C GLU A 35 -11.75 -20.75 9.37
N VAL A 36 -11.20 -21.94 9.67
CA VAL A 36 -9.81 -22.09 10.10
C VAL A 36 -8.84 -21.60 9.02
N SER A 37 -9.07 -21.95 7.76
CA SER A 37 -8.21 -21.49 6.64
C SER A 37 -8.27 -19.97 6.46
N SER A 38 -9.43 -19.36 6.70
CA SER A 38 -9.59 -17.90 6.64
C SER A 38 -8.87 -17.20 7.80
N TRP A 39 -8.97 -17.76 9.01
CA TRP A 39 -8.24 -17.26 10.17
C TRP A 39 -6.72 -17.40 10.00
N LEU A 40 -6.23 -18.55 9.53
CA LEU A 40 -4.81 -18.77 9.23
C LEU A 40 -4.31 -17.87 8.11
N GLY A 41 -5.10 -17.65 7.07
CA GLY A 41 -4.77 -16.70 6.01
C GLY A 41 -4.57 -15.29 6.57
N ARG A 42 -5.41 -14.87 7.53
CA ARG A 42 -5.28 -13.58 8.22
C ARG A 42 -3.96 -13.54 9.02
N LEU A 43 -3.63 -14.61 9.72
CA LEU A 43 -2.38 -14.69 10.47
C LEU A 43 -1.13 -14.65 9.57
N VAL A 44 -1.17 -15.26 8.38
CA VAL A 44 -0.08 -15.18 7.37
C VAL A 44 0.19 -13.73 6.95
N LEU A 45 -0.85 -12.90 6.89
CA LEU A 45 -0.74 -11.46 6.65
C LEU A 45 -0.56 -10.63 7.93
N LEU A 46 -0.19 -11.28 9.04
CA LEU A 46 0.10 -10.69 10.34
C LEU A 46 -1.11 -10.01 11.02
N TYR A 47 -2.33 -10.33 10.60
CA TYR A 47 -3.51 -9.83 11.31
C TYR A 47 -3.58 -10.46 12.71
N GLY A 48 -3.92 -9.64 13.69
CA GLY A 48 -3.95 -10.06 15.09
C GLY A 48 -2.58 -10.13 15.77
N VAL A 49 -1.47 -9.86 15.06
CA VAL A 49 -0.14 -9.71 15.67
C VAL A 49 -0.01 -8.28 16.21
N PRO A 50 0.19 -8.09 17.53
CA PRO A 50 0.36 -6.76 18.11
C PRO A 50 1.51 -5.97 17.48
N PHE A 51 1.33 -4.66 17.34
CA PHE A 51 2.28 -3.76 16.69
C PHE A 51 3.71 -3.85 17.26
N HIS A 52 3.85 -3.99 18.58
CA HIS A 52 5.16 -4.10 19.25
C HIS A 52 5.93 -5.38 18.88
N TYR A 53 5.26 -6.42 18.37
CA TYR A 53 5.93 -7.61 17.83
C TYR A 53 6.35 -7.43 16.36
N LEU A 54 5.69 -6.52 15.63
CA LEU A 54 6.08 -6.17 14.26
C LEU A 54 7.29 -5.24 14.23
N ILE A 55 7.41 -4.39 15.24
CA ILE A 55 8.49 -3.41 15.38
C ILE A 55 9.10 -3.56 16.78
N PRO A 56 10.09 -4.44 16.95
CA PRO A 56 10.70 -4.71 18.26
C PRO A 56 11.45 -3.52 18.85
N GLU A 57 12.03 -2.66 17.99
CA GLU A 57 12.82 -1.50 18.41
C GLU A 57 12.26 -0.20 17.83
N GLU A 58 12.11 0.82 18.67
CA GLU A 58 11.61 2.15 18.25
C GLU A 58 12.50 2.79 17.17
N ALA A 59 13.80 2.51 17.18
CA ALA A 59 14.75 3.00 16.18
C ALA A 59 14.47 2.46 14.76
N MET A 60 13.71 1.36 14.62
CA MET A 60 13.30 0.85 13.32
C MET A 60 12.28 1.76 12.66
N LEU A 61 11.42 2.42 13.43
CA LEU A 61 10.41 3.34 12.93
C LEU A 61 10.44 4.65 13.72
N PRO A 62 11.52 5.45 13.56
CA PRO A 62 11.83 6.53 14.49
C PRO A 62 10.69 7.53 14.70
N GLY A 63 10.59 7.93 15.97
CA GLY A 63 9.77 9.01 16.50
C GLY A 63 9.90 10.32 15.71
N SER A 64 8.89 11.17 15.85
CA SER A 64 8.86 12.53 15.31
C SER A 64 9.75 13.40 16.20
N GLY A 65 11.06 13.16 16.18
CA GLY A 65 12.03 14.07 16.78
C GLY A 65 12.09 15.37 15.99
N ASP A 66 12.64 16.43 16.59
CA ASP A 66 12.67 17.80 16.04
C ASP A 66 13.28 17.91 14.62
N GLN A 67 13.93 16.84 14.11
CA GLN A 67 14.52 16.76 12.77
C GLN A 67 13.96 15.64 11.86
N ILE A 68 13.18 14.67 12.37
CA ILE A 68 12.66 13.54 11.59
C ILE A 68 11.16 13.73 11.37
N LYS A 69 10.76 14.16 10.17
CA LYS A 69 9.36 14.42 9.79
C LYS A 69 8.55 13.17 9.43
N GLY A 70 9.22 12.02 9.29
CA GLY A 70 8.60 10.73 8.98
C GLY A 70 9.65 9.67 8.69
N SER A 71 9.24 8.40 8.67
CA SER A 71 10.09 7.25 8.35
C SER A 71 9.36 6.27 7.45
N LEU A 72 10.05 5.77 6.43
CA LEU A 72 9.59 4.70 5.56
C LEU A 72 10.60 3.56 5.62
N ARG A 73 10.13 2.35 5.94
CA ARG A 73 10.94 1.13 5.96
C ARG A 73 10.32 0.09 5.06
N PHE A 74 11.17 -0.65 4.36
CA PHE A 74 10.78 -1.82 3.60
C PHE A 74 11.28 -3.07 4.30
N PHE A 75 10.50 -4.15 4.21
CA PHE A 75 10.85 -5.44 4.80
C PHE A 75 10.38 -6.59 3.90
N PHE A 76 10.99 -7.75 4.10
CA PHE A 76 10.52 -9.01 3.51
C PHE A 76 9.89 -9.83 4.63
N LEU A 77 8.77 -10.49 4.35
CA LEU A 77 8.30 -11.54 5.23
C LEU A 77 9.15 -12.77 4.96
N ASP A 78 9.76 -13.29 6.03
CA ASP A 78 10.50 -14.54 5.92
C ASP A 78 9.51 -15.71 5.89
N PRO A 79 9.53 -16.53 4.83
CA PRO A 79 8.60 -17.62 4.67
C PRO A 79 8.68 -18.68 5.78
N ILE A 80 9.85 -18.91 6.37
CA ILE A 80 10.09 -19.88 7.44
C ILE A 80 9.53 -19.35 8.77
N TRP A 81 9.71 -18.06 9.05
CA TRP A 81 9.12 -17.44 10.25
C TRP A 81 7.60 -17.46 10.24
N ILE A 82 6.99 -17.20 9.09
CA ILE A 82 5.53 -17.29 8.93
C ILE A 82 5.04 -18.73 9.11
N GLN A 83 5.80 -19.71 8.62
CA GLN A 83 5.52 -21.11 8.89
C GLN A 83 5.54 -21.42 10.39
N TYR A 84 6.55 -20.97 11.13
CA TYR A 84 6.62 -21.17 12.58
C TYR A 84 5.50 -20.44 13.33
N LEU A 85 5.12 -19.23 12.92
CA LEU A 85 3.99 -18.51 13.51
C LEU A 85 2.69 -19.31 13.38
N VAL A 86 2.41 -19.84 12.18
CA VAL A 86 1.21 -20.65 11.93
C VAL A 86 1.27 -21.97 12.69
N GLN A 87 2.40 -22.68 12.68
CA GLN A 87 2.58 -23.91 13.45
C GLN A 87 2.38 -23.68 14.96
N GLY A 88 2.93 -22.59 15.49
CA GLY A 88 2.75 -22.19 16.88
C GLY A 88 1.27 -21.96 17.22
N ALA A 89 0.55 -21.24 16.36
CA ALA A 89 -0.87 -20.98 16.53
C ALA A 89 -1.73 -22.28 16.53
N CYS A 90 -1.31 -23.28 15.75
CA CYS A 90 -1.98 -24.58 15.68
C CYS A 90 -1.62 -25.50 16.85
N SER A 91 -0.46 -25.30 17.50
CA SER A 91 0.00 -26.17 18.60
C SER A 91 -0.85 -26.06 19.88
N ILE A 92 -1.60 -24.96 20.04
CA ILE A 92 -2.46 -24.69 21.21
C ILE A 92 -3.59 -25.74 21.35
N GLY A 93 -3.97 -26.42 20.27
CA GLY A 93 -4.98 -27.50 20.28
C GLY A 93 -4.41 -28.91 20.38
N SER A 94 -3.08 -29.09 20.31
CA SER A 94 -2.45 -30.41 20.14
C SER A 94 -2.06 -31.01 21.49
N ASN A 95 -2.92 -31.89 22.02
CA ASN A 95 -2.70 -32.57 23.30
C ASN A 95 -2.17 -34.02 23.16
N GLY A 96 -1.48 -34.39 22.07
CA GLY A 96 -0.79 -35.69 22.03
C GLY A 96 -0.27 -36.16 20.67
N TYR A 97 0.53 -37.25 20.71
CA TYR A 97 1.06 -38.04 19.58
C TYR A 97 -0.07 -38.67 18.75
N GLY A 98 -0.79 -37.85 18.00
CA GLY A 98 -1.86 -38.27 17.09
C GLY A 98 -2.12 -37.28 15.96
N ASP A 99 -1.43 -36.13 15.96
CA ASP A 99 -1.73 -35.00 15.10
C ASP A 99 -1.05 -35.02 13.73
N PHE A 100 -0.62 -36.19 13.26
CA PHE A 100 0.00 -36.36 11.95
C PHE A 100 -0.88 -35.87 10.79
N ILE A 101 -2.21 -35.82 10.96
CA ILE A 101 -3.14 -35.29 9.95
C ILE A 101 -3.13 -33.77 9.95
N ILE A 102 -3.16 -33.13 11.14
CA ILE A 102 -3.03 -31.68 11.26
C ILE A 102 -1.62 -31.28 10.80
N ASP A 103 -0.56 -31.92 11.27
CA ASP A 103 0.82 -31.65 10.84
C ASP A 103 1.04 -31.87 9.33
N ARG A 104 0.45 -32.91 8.72
CA ARG A 104 0.55 -33.17 7.28
C ARG A 104 -0.26 -32.18 6.46
N ALA A 105 -1.48 -31.87 6.90
CA ALA A 105 -2.32 -30.86 6.27
C ALA A 105 -1.67 -29.48 6.38
N MET A 106 -1.11 -29.12 7.54
CA MET A 106 -0.39 -27.87 7.78
C MET A 106 0.90 -27.79 6.97
N ASN A 107 1.68 -28.87 6.87
CA ASN A 107 2.86 -28.91 5.99
C ASN A 107 2.47 -28.76 4.51
N GLN A 108 1.29 -29.25 4.10
CA GLN A 108 0.77 -29.05 2.75
C GLN A 108 0.19 -27.62 2.56
N TRP A 109 -0.36 -27.02 3.62
CA TRP A 109 -1.10 -25.75 3.58
C TRP A 109 -0.28 -24.50 3.93
N VAL A 110 0.89 -24.64 4.53
CA VAL A 110 1.67 -23.48 5.01
C VAL A 110 3.03 -23.41 4.35
N GLN A 111 3.45 -24.46 3.61
CA GLN A 111 4.79 -24.47 3.03
C GLN A 111 4.96 -23.36 1.98
N PRO A 112 5.87 -22.41 2.23
CA PRO A 112 6.08 -21.24 1.38
C PRO A 112 6.52 -21.62 -0.04
N ASN A 113 7.31 -22.70 -0.17
CA ASN A 113 7.84 -23.23 -1.43
C ASN A 113 7.15 -24.50 -1.93
N HIS A 114 5.99 -24.88 -1.38
CA HIS A 114 5.26 -26.02 -1.95
C HIS A 114 4.81 -25.66 -3.38
N PRO A 115 5.14 -26.47 -4.41
CA PRO A 115 4.85 -26.17 -5.81
C PRO A 115 3.35 -26.10 -6.11
N ASP A 116 2.51 -26.58 -5.18
CA ASP A 116 1.07 -26.55 -5.29
C ASP A 116 0.50 -25.17 -4.92
N GLN A 117 0.09 -24.43 -5.96
CA GLN A 117 -0.60 -23.14 -5.82
C GLN A 117 -2.07 -23.30 -5.38
N THR A 118 -2.61 -24.52 -5.35
CA THR A 118 -4.02 -24.80 -4.99
C THR A 118 -4.31 -24.85 -3.49
N ASN A 119 -3.29 -24.50 -2.69
CA ASN A 119 -3.34 -24.54 -1.25
C ASN A 119 -4.37 -23.52 -0.67
N PRO A 120 -5.34 -23.98 0.13
CA PRO A 120 -6.45 -23.15 0.60
C PRO A 120 -5.98 -21.99 1.48
N VAL A 121 -4.96 -22.14 2.32
CA VAL A 121 -4.48 -21.04 3.16
C VAL A 121 -3.81 -19.95 2.32
N LYS A 122 -3.04 -20.32 1.28
CA LYS A 122 -2.43 -19.35 0.36
C LYS A 122 -3.47 -18.61 -0.46
N GLN A 123 -4.46 -19.31 -1.01
CA GLN A 123 -5.57 -18.70 -1.73
C GLN A 123 -6.42 -17.80 -0.81
N LYS A 124 -6.68 -18.27 0.41
CA LYS A 124 -7.43 -17.49 1.39
C LYS A 124 -6.65 -16.23 1.77
N ALA A 125 -5.34 -16.32 2.03
CA ALA A 125 -4.48 -15.17 2.31
C ALA A 125 -4.46 -14.17 1.14
N ALA A 126 -4.29 -14.65 -0.09
CA ALA A 126 -4.29 -13.80 -1.28
C ALA A 126 -5.62 -13.05 -1.48
N SER A 127 -6.74 -13.72 -1.19
CA SER A 127 -8.10 -13.17 -1.33
C SER A 127 -8.61 -12.40 -0.11
N ILE A 128 -7.81 -12.18 0.96
CA ILE A 128 -8.31 -11.47 2.16
C ILE A 128 -8.72 -10.06 1.81
N ARG A 129 -7.86 -9.34 1.09
CA ARG A 129 -8.17 -7.98 0.67
C ARG A 129 -9.38 -7.97 -0.26
N ASP A 130 -9.41 -8.84 -1.26
CA ASP A 130 -10.53 -8.89 -2.21
C ASP A 130 -11.86 -9.22 -1.52
N ARG A 131 -11.84 -10.08 -0.50
CA ARG A 131 -13.03 -10.36 0.33
C ARG A 131 -13.45 -9.18 1.20
N LEU A 132 -12.51 -8.44 1.78
CA LEU A 132 -12.82 -7.21 2.52
C LEU A 132 -13.38 -6.13 1.58
N ARG A 133 -12.90 -6.06 0.33
CA ARG A 133 -13.43 -5.16 -0.70
C ARG A 133 -14.82 -5.58 -1.17
N LEU A 134 -15.08 -6.88 -1.32
CA LEU A 134 -16.44 -7.35 -1.59
C LEU A 134 -17.39 -6.97 -0.45
N GLU A 135 -16.97 -7.16 0.80
CA GLU A 135 -17.79 -6.89 1.99
C GLU A 135 -18.07 -5.40 2.19
N HIS A 136 -17.08 -4.53 1.99
CA HIS A 136 -17.19 -3.11 2.31
C HIS A 136 -17.36 -2.19 1.09
N GLU A 137 -16.88 -2.58 -0.09
CA GLU A 137 -16.89 -1.79 -1.33
C GLU A 137 -17.80 -2.41 -2.42
N GLY A 138 -18.30 -3.64 -2.22
CA GLY A 138 -19.13 -4.34 -3.20
C GLY A 138 -18.40 -4.76 -4.48
N VAL A 139 -17.06 -4.77 -4.47
CA VAL A 139 -16.23 -5.16 -5.61
C VAL A 139 -16.24 -6.67 -5.76
N GLU A 140 -16.59 -7.18 -6.94
CA GLU A 140 -16.60 -8.62 -7.23
C GLU A 140 -15.22 -9.25 -7.08
N LEU A 141 -15.19 -10.50 -6.64
CA LEU A 141 -13.93 -11.25 -6.50
C LEU A 141 -13.34 -11.55 -7.87
N PRO A 142 -12.02 -11.37 -8.08
CA PRO A 142 -11.35 -11.77 -9.31
C PRO A 142 -11.59 -13.26 -9.61
N GLU A 143 -11.74 -13.62 -10.90
CA GLU A 143 -11.90 -15.02 -11.32
C GLU A 143 -10.66 -15.87 -10.99
N ASP A 144 -9.48 -15.25 -11.02
CA ASP A 144 -8.20 -15.90 -10.71
C ASP A 144 -7.83 -15.77 -9.22
N ASN A 145 -7.95 -16.88 -8.48
CA ASN A 145 -7.37 -17.03 -7.14
C ASN A 145 -5.85 -17.21 -7.22
N ALA A 146 -5.14 -16.15 -7.57
CA ALA A 146 -3.67 -16.15 -7.60
C ALA A 146 -3.11 -16.42 -6.20
N GLY A 147 -2.32 -17.48 -6.05
CA GLY A 147 -1.67 -17.82 -4.77
C GLY A 147 -0.64 -16.78 -4.31
N LEU A 148 -0.06 -17.03 -3.13
CA LEU A 148 1.04 -16.20 -2.61
C LEU A 148 2.34 -16.48 -3.40
N ASN A 149 2.92 -15.40 -3.93
CA ASN A 149 4.18 -15.37 -4.66
C ASN A 149 5.29 -14.87 -3.73
N TRP A 150 6.02 -15.82 -3.13
CA TRP A 150 7.11 -15.51 -2.20
C TRP A 150 8.38 -15.07 -2.94
N PRO A 151 9.20 -14.20 -2.32
CA PRO A 151 8.99 -13.58 -1.01
C PRO A 151 7.93 -12.47 -1.05
N LEU A 152 7.12 -12.37 0.00
CA LEU A 152 6.23 -11.24 0.19
C LEU A 152 7.05 -10.04 0.70
N THR A 153 6.82 -8.86 0.12
CA THR A 153 7.47 -7.63 0.54
C THR A 153 6.44 -6.65 1.09
N GLY A 154 6.82 -5.92 2.12
CA GLY A 154 5.97 -4.91 2.73
C GLY A 154 6.72 -3.63 3.04
N PHE A 155 5.95 -2.65 3.49
CA PHE A 155 6.48 -1.38 4.00
C PHE A 155 5.79 -0.99 5.30
N LEU A 156 6.52 -0.24 6.11
CA LEU A 156 6.02 0.48 7.28
C LEU A 156 6.29 1.96 7.07
N LEU A 157 5.23 2.75 7.10
CA LEU A 157 5.29 4.20 6.96
C LEU A 157 4.82 4.84 8.26
N ARG A 158 5.69 5.64 8.89
CA ARG A 158 5.33 6.56 9.96
C ARG A 158 5.38 7.98 9.47
N SER A 159 4.24 8.64 9.35
CA SER A 159 4.16 9.99 8.78
C SER A 159 2.90 10.73 9.23
N PRO A 160 2.98 12.05 9.47
CA PRO A 160 1.79 12.90 9.63
C PRO A 160 0.84 12.84 8.44
N VAL A 161 1.30 12.43 7.26
CA VAL A 161 0.44 12.22 6.08
C VAL A 161 -0.58 11.11 6.32
N VAL A 162 -0.20 10.04 7.04
CA VAL A 162 -1.09 8.93 7.41
C VAL A 162 -2.17 9.40 8.40
N GLU A 163 -1.83 10.33 9.28
CA GLU A 163 -2.78 10.95 10.21
C GLU A 163 -3.75 11.90 9.49
N GLY A 164 -3.20 12.76 8.60
CA GLY A 164 -3.94 13.84 7.97
C GLY A 164 -4.86 13.39 6.84
N TRP A 165 -4.59 12.24 6.22
CA TRP A 165 -5.31 11.77 5.03
C TRP A 165 -5.85 10.36 5.25
N ARG A 166 -7.18 10.25 5.41
CA ARG A 166 -7.86 8.96 5.33
C ARG A 166 -8.03 8.56 3.86
N GLY A 167 -7.75 7.31 3.52
CA GLY A 167 -7.91 6.79 2.16
C GLY A 167 -6.70 6.99 1.25
N LEU A 168 -5.47 7.05 1.79
CA LEU A 168 -4.26 7.06 0.94
C LEU A 168 -4.27 5.87 -0.02
N GLU A 169 -4.07 6.17 -1.29
CA GLU A 169 -3.94 5.17 -2.35
C GLU A 169 -2.49 4.68 -2.36
N VAL A 170 -2.31 3.36 -2.27
CA VAL A 170 -0.97 2.77 -2.28
C VAL A 170 -0.90 1.68 -3.32
N MET A 171 0.06 1.83 -4.23
CA MET A 171 0.37 0.88 -5.30
C MET A 171 1.83 0.46 -5.20
N ALA A 172 2.11 -0.78 -5.54
CA ALA A 172 3.47 -1.25 -5.67
C ALA A 172 3.66 -1.95 -7.00
N TYR A 173 4.88 -1.90 -7.52
CA TYR A 173 5.24 -2.48 -8.79
C TYR A 173 6.46 -3.38 -8.63
N LYS A 174 6.51 -4.45 -9.43
CA LYS A 174 7.70 -5.29 -9.59
C LYS A 174 8.37 -5.00 -10.93
N LYS A 175 9.69 -5.10 -10.95
CA LYS A 175 10.47 -5.03 -12.18
C LYS A 175 10.40 -6.38 -12.89
N LEU A 176 10.03 -6.36 -14.17
CA LEU A 176 10.01 -7.55 -15.02
C LEU A 176 11.32 -7.73 -15.75
N SER A 177 11.72 -8.99 -15.92
CA SER A 177 12.69 -9.37 -16.94
C SER A 177 12.08 -9.26 -18.35
N ALA A 178 12.93 -9.20 -19.37
CA ALA A 178 12.50 -9.12 -20.76
C ALA A 178 11.64 -10.33 -21.20
N GLU A 179 11.81 -11.48 -20.56
CA GLU A 179 11.02 -12.70 -20.83
C GLU A 179 9.65 -12.66 -20.17
N GLU A 180 9.57 -12.19 -18.92
CA GLU A 180 8.30 -12.05 -18.20
C GLU A 180 7.42 -10.96 -18.81
N TRP A 181 8.02 -9.85 -19.21
CA TRP A 181 7.31 -8.73 -19.85
C TRP A 181 6.50 -9.17 -21.08
N LYS A 182 7.06 -10.03 -21.93
CA LYS A 182 6.37 -10.56 -23.12
C LYS A 182 5.16 -11.44 -22.80
N LYS A 183 5.10 -12.00 -21.60
CA LYS A 183 4.08 -12.94 -21.15
C LYS A 183 3.10 -12.32 -20.15
N TRP A 184 3.30 -11.06 -19.78
CA TRP A 184 2.49 -10.41 -18.75
C TRP A 184 1.09 -10.10 -19.31
N PRO A 185 0.00 -10.49 -18.62
CA PRO A 185 -1.35 -10.18 -19.06
C PRO A 185 -1.62 -8.67 -18.97
N GLN A 186 -2.27 -8.11 -20.00
CA GLN A 186 -2.54 -6.67 -20.09
C GLN A 186 -4.03 -6.30 -20.04
N GLU A 187 -4.91 -7.30 -19.93
CA GLU A 187 -6.36 -7.15 -20.09
C GLU A 187 -6.98 -6.27 -18.98
N ASP A 188 -6.53 -6.42 -17.73
CA ASP A 188 -7.08 -5.71 -16.56
C ASP A 188 -6.25 -4.50 -16.11
N LEU A 189 -5.32 -4.02 -16.92
CA LEU A 189 -4.44 -2.91 -16.54
C LEU A 189 -5.06 -1.55 -16.87
N THR A 190 -4.91 -0.59 -15.95
CA THR A 190 -5.24 0.81 -16.23
C THR A 190 -4.29 1.39 -17.28
N GLU A 191 -4.68 2.46 -17.97
CA GLU A 191 -3.83 3.12 -18.98
C GLU A 191 -2.49 3.58 -18.39
N GLU A 192 -2.49 4.01 -17.13
CA GLU A 192 -1.25 4.36 -16.42
C GLU A 192 -0.34 3.13 -16.22
N GLN A 193 -0.92 2.01 -15.78
CA GLN A 193 -0.19 0.77 -15.57
C GLN A 193 0.36 0.22 -16.89
N LYS A 194 -0.40 0.31 -18.00
CA LYS A 194 0.09 -0.03 -19.34
C LYS A 194 1.29 0.82 -19.73
N SER A 195 1.23 2.13 -19.50
CA SER A 195 2.35 3.03 -19.81
C SER A 195 3.61 2.68 -19.02
N ARG A 196 3.49 2.39 -17.71
CA ARG A 196 4.61 1.95 -16.86
C ARG A 196 5.13 0.57 -17.28
N LEU A 197 4.26 -0.34 -17.70
CA LEU A 197 4.65 -1.66 -18.18
C LEU A 197 5.47 -1.57 -19.47
N GLU A 198 5.07 -0.72 -20.42
CA GLU A 198 5.76 -0.54 -21.70
C GLU A 198 7.07 0.22 -21.58
N LYS A 199 7.09 1.33 -20.83
CA LYS A 199 8.27 2.20 -20.71
C LYS A 199 9.28 1.63 -19.72
N ASP A 200 8.80 1.25 -18.55
CA ASP A 200 9.66 0.96 -17.40
C ASP A 200 9.73 -0.54 -17.08
N HIS A 201 9.02 -1.40 -17.82
CA HIS A 201 8.93 -2.84 -17.53
C HIS A 201 8.48 -3.10 -16.08
N LEU A 202 7.56 -2.26 -15.59
CA LEU A 202 7.00 -2.34 -14.24
C LEU A 202 5.59 -2.92 -14.31
N ALA A 203 5.38 -4.03 -13.63
CA ALA A 203 4.06 -4.65 -13.47
C ALA A 203 3.50 -4.39 -12.08
N PRO A 204 2.18 -4.11 -11.94
CA PRO A 204 1.57 -3.91 -10.64
C PRO A 204 1.62 -5.20 -9.80
N LEU A 205 1.83 -5.03 -8.49
CA LEU A 205 1.75 -6.10 -7.50
C LEU A 205 0.39 -6.10 -6.85
N ASN A 206 -0.15 -7.30 -6.59
CA ASN A 206 -1.39 -7.43 -5.82
C ASN A 206 -1.14 -7.02 -4.35
N PRO A 207 -1.82 -5.99 -3.82
CA PRO A 207 -1.77 -5.69 -2.40
C PRO A 207 -2.50 -6.75 -1.58
N LEU A 208 -1.84 -7.32 -0.58
CA LEU A 208 -2.41 -8.33 0.30
C LEU A 208 -3.00 -7.73 1.58
N ARG A 209 -2.34 -6.70 2.12
CA ARG A 209 -2.79 -5.94 3.31
C ARG A 209 -2.33 -4.50 3.17
N ILE A 210 -3.24 -3.55 3.28
CA ILE A 210 -2.91 -2.14 3.49
C ILE A 210 -3.78 -1.67 4.64
N GLU A 211 -3.15 -1.25 5.73
CA GLU A 211 -3.85 -0.95 6.97
C GLU A 211 -3.13 0.16 7.75
N GLN A 212 -3.92 1.07 8.31
CA GLN A 212 -3.44 2.03 9.29
C GLN A 212 -3.41 1.36 10.68
N LEU A 213 -2.23 1.02 11.17
CA LEU A 213 -2.05 0.35 12.47
C LEU A 213 -2.16 1.31 13.65
N SER A 214 -1.86 2.60 13.44
CA SER A 214 -2.03 3.66 14.43
C SER A 214 -2.24 5.01 13.73
N LYS A 215 -2.44 6.09 14.50
CA LYS A 215 -2.74 7.42 13.97
C LYS A 215 -1.78 7.86 12.86
N ASP A 216 -0.49 7.60 13.01
CA ASP A 216 0.56 8.02 12.08
C ASP A 216 1.30 6.84 11.41
N VAL A 217 0.90 5.59 11.68
CA VAL A 217 1.58 4.39 11.14
C VAL A 217 0.70 3.59 10.19
N MET A 218 1.23 3.32 9.00
CA MET A 218 0.63 2.46 7.97
C MET A 218 1.53 1.27 7.68
N LEU A 219 0.89 0.11 7.48
CA LEU A 219 1.50 -1.14 7.03
C LEU A 219 0.96 -1.50 5.65
N GLY A 220 1.84 -1.85 4.73
CA GLY A 220 1.50 -2.50 3.46
C GLY A 220 2.23 -3.83 3.30
N ILE A 221 1.55 -4.83 2.74
CA ILE A 221 2.12 -6.13 2.34
C ILE A 221 1.64 -6.42 0.92
N PHE A 222 2.56 -6.79 0.04
CA PHE A 222 2.31 -7.05 -1.37
C PHE A 222 2.75 -8.45 -1.79
N ASN A 223 2.09 -8.96 -2.83
CA ASN A 223 2.31 -10.30 -3.36
C ASN A 223 3.54 -10.40 -4.28
N GLY A 224 4.72 -10.26 -3.70
CA GLY A 224 6.00 -10.34 -4.39
C GLY A 224 6.97 -9.22 -4.00
N ILE A 225 8.08 -9.12 -4.74
CA ILE A 225 9.15 -8.16 -4.49
C ILE A 225 8.80 -6.78 -5.04
N ILE A 226 8.73 -5.79 -4.16
CA ILE A 226 8.52 -4.38 -4.53
C ILE A 226 9.81 -3.81 -5.14
N ALA A 227 9.72 -3.35 -6.39
CA ALA A 227 10.74 -2.52 -7.03
C ALA A 227 10.41 -1.02 -6.92
N GLU A 228 9.11 -0.68 -6.92
CA GLU A 228 8.64 0.70 -6.79
C GLU A 228 7.37 0.76 -5.94
N LEU A 229 7.29 1.73 -5.03
CA LEU A 229 6.12 2.03 -4.20
C LEU A 229 5.61 3.43 -4.55
N VAL A 230 4.33 3.54 -4.87
CA VAL A 230 3.65 4.79 -5.15
C VAL A 230 2.59 5.02 -4.08
N ILE A 231 2.65 6.16 -3.41
CA ILE A 231 1.66 6.61 -2.43
C ILE A 231 1.01 7.89 -2.96
N ARG A 232 -0.31 7.87 -3.12
CA ARG A 232 -1.10 9.02 -3.55
C ARG A 232 -2.05 9.46 -2.47
N GLN A 233 -2.28 10.77 -2.43
CA GLN A 233 -3.40 11.33 -1.68
C GLN A 233 -4.73 10.92 -2.35
N PRO A 234 -5.83 10.85 -1.59
CA PRO A 234 -7.14 10.53 -2.17
C PRO A 234 -7.53 11.56 -3.25
N GLN A 235 -7.99 11.09 -4.41
CA GLN A 235 -8.35 11.97 -5.53
C GLN A 235 -9.59 12.83 -5.27
N GLU A 236 -10.36 12.52 -4.23
CA GLU A 236 -11.56 13.24 -3.81
C GLU A 236 -11.24 14.53 -3.02
N GLY A 237 -9.97 14.75 -2.64
CA GLY A 237 -9.53 15.93 -1.91
C GLY A 237 -9.34 17.15 -2.81
N LEU A 238 -10.03 18.26 -2.53
CA LEU A 238 -9.74 19.54 -3.16
C LEU A 238 -8.53 20.19 -2.46
N HIS A 239 -7.39 20.27 -3.16
CA HIS A 239 -6.21 20.93 -2.63
C HIS A 239 -6.23 22.42 -3.00
N PHE A 240 -5.88 23.28 -2.03
CA PHE A 240 -5.56 24.67 -2.34
C PHE A 240 -4.25 24.68 -3.12
N GLY A 241 -4.30 25.12 -4.37
CA GLY A 241 -3.23 24.99 -5.34
C GLY A 241 -1.93 25.73 -5.04
N VAL A 242 -1.67 26.21 -3.83
CA VAL A 242 -0.49 27.00 -3.49
C VAL A 242 0.46 26.18 -2.64
N THR A 243 1.72 26.16 -3.04
CA THR A 243 2.78 25.50 -2.28
C THR A 243 3.33 26.48 -1.25
N ARG A 244 3.51 26.01 -0.01
CA ARG A 244 4.09 26.81 1.07
C ARG A 244 5.40 26.20 1.53
N GLU A 245 6.45 27.01 1.59
CA GLU A 245 7.72 26.57 2.17
C GLU A 245 7.60 26.40 3.68
N THR A 246 8.28 25.37 4.22
CA THR A 246 8.24 25.10 5.67
C THR A 246 8.81 26.30 6.43
N GLY A 247 8.04 26.85 7.37
CA GLY A 247 8.48 27.95 8.23
C GLY A 247 8.35 29.35 7.60
N ALA A 248 7.98 29.46 6.32
CA ALA A 248 7.75 30.73 5.66
C ALA A 248 6.25 31.10 5.62
N LEU A 249 5.94 32.40 5.53
CA LEU A 249 4.58 32.88 5.19
C LEU A 249 4.40 33.08 3.69
N SER A 250 5.45 32.92 2.88
CA SER A 250 5.38 32.98 1.43
C SER A 250 4.76 31.70 0.89
N CYS A 251 3.94 31.87 -0.15
CA CYS A 251 3.43 30.79 -0.96
C CYS A 251 3.85 31.00 -2.40
N THR A 252 3.97 29.92 -3.15
CA THR A 252 4.29 29.90 -4.57
C THR A 252 3.29 29.04 -5.32
N LYS A 253 3.23 29.21 -6.64
CA LYS A 253 2.39 28.43 -7.53
C LYS A 253 3.13 28.14 -8.82
N ALA A 254 3.31 26.88 -9.18
CA ALA A 254 3.68 26.52 -10.54
C ALA A 254 2.44 26.60 -11.43
N LEU A 255 2.47 27.42 -12.49
CA LEU A 255 1.35 27.59 -13.41
C LEU A 255 1.25 26.43 -14.40
N ARG A 256 0.06 26.18 -14.95
CA ARG A 256 -0.18 25.08 -15.89
C ARG A 256 -0.58 25.58 -17.26
N GLU A 257 -0.40 24.74 -18.27
CA GLU A 257 -0.99 25.00 -19.58
C GLU A 257 -2.51 24.80 -19.54
N LEU A 258 -3.24 25.77 -20.07
CA LEU A 258 -4.70 25.74 -20.15
C LEU A 258 -5.17 25.06 -21.45
N GLY A 259 -4.24 24.83 -22.38
CA GLY A 259 -4.45 24.11 -23.64
C GLY A 259 -5.23 24.88 -24.69
N TYR A 260 -5.33 26.20 -24.53
CA TYR A 260 -5.83 27.08 -25.58
C TYR A 260 -4.89 27.11 -26.79
N LYS A 261 -3.58 26.94 -26.55
CA LYS A 261 -2.55 26.82 -27.59
C LYS A 261 -2.38 25.38 -28.06
N ASN A 262 -2.20 24.45 -27.12
CA ASN A 262 -2.03 23.03 -27.40
C ASN A 262 -2.95 22.18 -26.50
N PRO A 263 -4.07 21.67 -27.03
CA PRO A 263 -4.98 20.84 -26.25
C PRO A 263 -4.37 19.55 -25.70
N LYS A 264 -3.21 19.11 -26.22
CA LYS A 264 -2.51 17.90 -25.74
C LYS A 264 -1.67 18.14 -24.49
N GLU A 265 -1.33 19.39 -24.19
CA GLU A 265 -0.47 19.79 -23.07
C GLU A 265 -1.28 20.35 -21.90
N VAL A 266 -2.61 20.33 -21.97
CA VAL A 266 -3.50 20.74 -20.87
C VAL A 266 -3.06 20.11 -19.55
N GLY A 267 -2.82 20.96 -18.55
CA GLY A 267 -2.48 20.53 -17.19
C GLY A 267 -0.99 20.26 -16.96
N THR A 268 -0.14 20.26 -17.99
CA THR A 268 1.32 20.21 -17.79
C THR A 268 1.82 21.53 -17.22
N LEU A 269 2.96 21.52 -16.53
CA LEU A 269 3.54 22.73 -15.97
C LEU A 269 4.03 23.66 -17.09
N LEU A 270 3.71 24.94 -16.96
CA LEU A 270 4.24 25.97 -17.83
C LEU A 270 5.73 26.15 -17.58
N VAL A 271 6.52 26.12 -18.65
CA VAL A 271 7.97 26.32 -18.59
C VAL A 271 8.40 27.62 -19.27
N ASP A 272 9.52 28.19 -18.82
CA ASP A 272 10.18 29.30 -19.50
C ASP A 272 11.02 28.83 -20.70
N LYS A 273 11.62 29.78 -21.44
CA LYS A 273 12.50 29.52 -22.59
C LYS A 273 13.71 28.64 -22.27
N ASP A 274 14.07 28.52 -20.99
CA ASP A 274 15.15 27.68 -20.49
C ASP A 274 14.65 26.34 -19.89
N ASP A 275 13.44 25.90 -20.21
CA ASP A 275 12.79 24.69 -19.66
C ASP A 275 12.63 24.67 -18.12
N LYS A 276 12.61 25.85 -17.50
CA LYS A 276 12.37 25.99 -16.06
C LYS A 276 10.90 26.25 -15.77
N GLU A 277 10.34 25.56 -14.78
CA GLU A 277 8.97 25.77 -14.33
C GLU A 277 8.71 27.23 -13.96
N LEU A 278 7.61 27.79 -14.49
CA LEU A 278 7.15 29.13 -14.16
C LEU A 278 6.46 29.12 -12.80
N ILE A 279 7.25 29.42 -11.77
CA ILE A 279 6.80 29.52 -10.40
C ILE A 279 6.42 30.99 -10.11
N LEU A 280 5.14 31.22 -9.87
CA LEU A 280 4.58 32.52 -9.46
C LEU A 280 4.65 32.66 -7.93
N PRO A 281 5.35 33.68 -7.39
CA PRO A 281 5.23 34.05 -5.99
C PRO A 281 3.83 34.61 -5.70
N ILE A 282 3.14 34.05 -4.71
CA ILE A 282 1.77 34.46 -4.36
C ILE A 282 1.81 35.70 -3.46
N PRO A 283 1.29 36.85 -3.91
CA PRO A 283 1.31 38.08 -3.13
C PRO A 283 0.40 37.96 -1.91
N MET A 284 0.93 38.28 -0.74
CA MET A 284 0.17 38.37 0.51
C MET A 284 -0.46 39.76 0.68
N ARG A 285 -1.58 39.83 1.39
CA ARG A 285 -2.36 41.07 1.58
C ARG A 285 -1.63 42.11 2.44
N ASP A 286 -0.84 41.66 3.42
CA ASP A 286 0.05 42.49 4.25
C ASP A 286 1.47 41.92 4.22
N GLN A 287 2.45 42.74 3.85
CA GLN A 287 3.88 42.43 3.94
C GLN A 287 4.54 43.43 4.91
N GLY A 288 5.09 42.94 6.02
CA GLY A 288 5.74 43.74 7.07
C GLY A 288 6.08 42.88 8.30
N GLU A 289 6.85 43.40 9.25
CA GLU A 289 7.29 42.65 10.45
C GLU A 289 6.14 42.18 11.36
N LYS A 290 4.98 42.88 11.31
CA LYS A 290 3.75 42.51 12.03
C LYS A 290 2.52 42.72 11.13
N PRO A 291 2.25 41.79 10.20
CA PRO A 291 1.07 41.89 9.33
C PRO A 291 -0.20 41.82 10.18
N LYS A 292 -1.22 42.60 9.83
CA LYS A 292 -2.52 42.57 10.53
C LYS A 292 -3.25 41.25 10.29
N TYR A 293 -2.96 40.60 9.15
CA TYR A 293 -3.48 39.29 8.77
C TYR A 293 -2.37 38.40 8.18
N PRO A 294 -1.52 37.76 9.02
CA PRO A 294 -0.50 36.83 8.54
C PRO A 294 -1.13 35.68 7.75
N GLY A 295 -0.56 35.36 6.58
CA GLY A 295 -0.97 34.22 5.77
C GLY A 295 -2.21 34.43 4.90
N VAL A 296 -2.71 35.65 4.75
CA VAL A 296 -3.84 35.94 3.84
C VAL A 296 -3.35 36.37 2.46
N ILE A 297 -3.74 35.61 1.43
CA ILE A 297 -3.41 35.86 0.03
C ILE A 297 -4.16 37.09 -0.50
N ASN A 298 -3.48 37.90 -1.32
CA ASN A 298 -4.10 38.96 -2.10
C ASN A 298 -4.59 38.40 -3.44
N ILE A 299 -5.86 37.98 -3.47
CA ILE A 299 -6.47 37.35 -4.66
C ILE A 299 -6.40 38.26 -5.90
N ALA A 300 -6.67 39.56 -5.75
CA ALA A 300 -6.66 40.49 -6.88
C ALA A 300 -5.25 40.62 -7.50
N LYS A 301 -4.21 40.78 -6.66
CA LYS A 301 -2.82 40.83 -7.15
C LYS A 301 -2.36 39.48 -7.72
N THR A 302 -2.82 38.37 -7.13
CA THR A 302 -2.51 37.02 -7.61
C THR A 302 -3.10 36.80 -9.01
N ALA A 303 -4.37 37.12 -9.20
CA ALA A 303 -5.06 37.03 -10.49
C ALA A 303 -4.42 37.93 -11.56
N ALA A 304 -4.00 39.14 -11.19
CA ALA A 304 -3.30 40.04 -12.11
C ALA A 304 -1.95 39.46 -12.56
N ALA A 305 -1.17 38.90 -11.64
CA ALA A 305 0.12 38.30 -11.96
C ALA A 305 -0.02 37.01 -12.79
N MET A 306 -1.01 36.16 -12.49
CA MET A 306 -1.35 34.98 -13.31
C MET A 306 -1.72 35.39 -14.74
N LYS A 307 -2.61 36.39 -14.88
CA LYS A 307 -3.04 36.91 -16.19
C LYS A 307 -1.84 37.38 -17.02
N GLU A 308 -0.91 38.11 -16.41
CA GLU A 308 0.28 38.62 -17.11
C GLU A 308 1.14 37.48 -17.68
N ILE A 309 1.42 36.46 -16.87
CA ILE A 309 2.23 35.31 -17.31
C ILE A 309 1.51 34.51 -18.40
N LEU A 310 0.23 34.20 -18.20
CA LEU A 310 -0.56 33.42 -19.15
C LEU A 310 -0.76 34.15 -20.48
N LEU A 311 -0.95 35.48 -20.45
CA LEU A 311 -1.03 36.30 -21.66
C LEU A 311 0.29 36.27 -22.45
N ASN A 312 1.43 36.36 -21.75
CA ASN A 312 2.75 36.31 -22.38
C ASN A 312 3.10 34.94 -22.96
N LYS A 313 2.41 33.87 -22.51
CA LYS A 313 2.59 32.50 -23.00
C LYS A 313 1.55 32.09 -24.05
N ASP A 314 0.67 33.01 -24.45
CA ASP A 314 -0.46 32.77 -25.37
C ASP A 314 -1.44 31.69 -24.87
N GLU A 315 -1.53 31.51 -23.55
CA GLU A 315 -2.41 30.53 -22.89
C GLU A 315 -3.79 31.13 -22.54
N LEU A 316 -4.21 32.21 -23.21
CA LEU A 316 -5.51 32.84 -22.97
C LEU A 316 -6.30 32.99 -24.28
N LYS A 317 -7.52 32.48 -24.30
CA LYS A 317 -8.44 32.71 -25.41
C LYS A 317 -8.82 34.19 -25.49
N GLU A 318 -8.53 34.83 -26.62
CA GLU A 318 -8.80 36.25 -26.86
C GLU A 318 -8.18 37.19 -25.80
N GLY A 319 -7.13 36.74 -25.11
CA GLY A 319 -6.49 37.49 -24.02
C GLY A 319 -7.38 37.70 -22.78
N LYS A 320 -8.50 36.98 -22.67
CA LYS A 320 -9.43 37.06 -21.52
C LYS A 320 -8.98 36.10 -20.42
N PHE A 321 -8.88 36.63 -19.21
CA PHE A 321 -8.66 35.85 -17.99
C PHE A 321 -9.87 36.00 -17.10
N THR A 322 -10.58 34.91 -16.84
CA THR A 322 -11.83 34.89 -16.08
C THR A 322 -11.67 34.08 -14.79
N SER A 323 -12.76 33.96 -14.02
CA SER A 323 -12.80 33.08 -12.86
C SER A 323 -12.55 31.61 -13.21
N ALA A 324 -12.81 31.20 -14.45
CA ALA A 324 -12.58 29.82 -14.89
C ALA A 324 -11.07 29.51 -14.96
N GLU A 325 -10.28 30.33 -15.66
CA GLU A 325 -8.83 30.14 -15.75
C GLU A 325 -8.18 30.25 -14.37
N PHE A 326 -8.61 31.22 -13.56
CA PHE A 326 -8.13 31.36 -12.18
C PHE A 326 -8.42 30.12 -11.32
N ALA A 327 -9.61 29.53 -11.45
CA ALA A 327 -9.99 28.33 -10.71
C ALA A 327 -9.17 27.10 -11.16
N VAL A 328 -8.98 26.91 -12.47
CA VAL A 328 -8.17 25.81 -13.02
C VAL A 328 -6.73 25.90 -12.51
N GLU A 329 -6.14 27.10 -12.50
CA GLU A 329 -4.81 27.30 -11.92
C GLU A 329 -4.79 26.93 -10.43
N LEU A 330 -5.78 27.36 -9.66
CA LEU A 330 -5.80 27.12 -8.21
C LEU A 330 -6.22 25.73 -7.76
N ILE A 331 -6.67 24.85 -8.65
CA ILE A 331 -6.90 23.44 -8.33
C ILE A 331 -5.55 22.72 -8.32
N GLU A 332 -5.23 21.99 -7.25
CA GLU A 332 -4.14 21.01 -7.24
C GLU A 332 -4.68 19.58 -7.31
N ALA A 333 -4.03 18.76 -8.12
CA ALA A 333 -4.25 17.32 -8.10
C ALA A 333 -3.68 16.73 -6.81
N ALA A 334 -4.19 15.55 -6.44
CA ALA A 334 -3.67 14.77 -5.34
C ALA A 334 -2.15 14.57 -5.46
N GLY A 335 -1.41 14.81 -4.37
CA GLY A 335 0.03 14.61 -4.35
C GLY A 335 0.38 13.13 -4.55
N GLU A 336 1.34 12.86 -5.43
CA GLU A 336 1.94 11.53 -5.65
C GLU A 336 3.38 11.50 -5.14
N PHE A 337 3.73 10.42 -4.43
CA PHE A 337 5.07 10.17 -3.94
C PHE A 337 5.53 8.79 -4.42
N THR A 338 6.61 8.76 -5.18
CA THR A 338 7.17 7.53 -5.77
C THR A 338 8.52 7.22 -5.15
N TYR A 339 8.67 5.97 -4.69
CA TYR A 339 9.88 5.45 -4.04
C TYR A 339 10.41 4.25 -4.82
N GLN A 340 11.62 4.37 -5.35
CA GLN A 340 12.28 3.28 -6.07
C GLN A 340 13.25 2.53 -5.16
N LEU A 341 13.14 1.20 -5.16
CA LEU A 341 14.01 0.32 -4.38
C LEU A 341 15.10 -0.26 -5.28
N ASN A 342 16.34 0.16 -5.03
CA ASN A 342 17.51 -0.49 -5.61
C ASN A 342 17.87 -1.75 -4.81
N ILE A 343 17.14 -2.83 -5.06
CA ILE A 343 17.47 -4.14 -4.48
C ILE A 343 18.68 -4.67 -5.23
N LYS A 344 19.87 -4.51 -4.63
CA LYS A 344 21.06 -5.25 -5.09
C LYS A 344 20.79 -6.73 -4.85
N SER A 345 20.55 -7.49 -5.92
CA SER A 345 20.50 -8.94 -5.88
C SER A 345 21.88 -9.46 -5.44
N SER A 346 22.10 -9.57 -4.13
CA SER A 346 23.22 -10.35 -3.62
C SER A 346 22.85 -11.81 -3.81
N PRO A 347 23.60 -12.61 -4.58
CA PRO A 347 23.32 -14.03 -4.65
C PRO A 347 23.39 -14.58 -3.23
N LEU A 348 22.34 -15.31 -2.81
CA LEU A 348 22.33 -16.05 -1.56
C LEU A 348 23.61 -16.90 -1.53
N LYS A 349 24.60 -16.49 -0.73
CA LYS A 349 25.63 -17.42 -0.29
C LYS A 349 24.93 -18.36 0.68
N THR A 350 24.51 -19.53 0.18
CA THR A 350 24.27 -20.70 1.01
C THR A 350 25.50 -20.89 1.87
N ARG A 351 25.43 -20.48 3.13
CA ARG A 351 26.37 -20.94 4.15
C ARG A 351 26.01 -22.41 4.39
N THR A 352 26.83 -23.28 3.82
CA THR A 352 26.94 -24.70 4.18
C THR A 352 27.24 -24.88 5.65
#